data_AF-A0A817CNK8-F1
#
_entry.id   AF-A0A817CNK8-F1
#
_cell.length_a   1.000
_cell.length_b   1.000
_cell.length_c   1.000
_cell.angle_alpha   90.00
_cell.angle_beta   90.00
_cell.angle_gamma   90.00
#
_symmetry.space_group_name_H-M   'P 1'
#
loop_
_entity.id
_entity.type
_entity.pdbx_description
1 polymer ?
#
loop_
_entity_poly.entity_id
_entity_poly.type
_entity_poly.pdbx_seq_one_letter_code
_entity_poly.pdbx_strand_id
1 'polypeptide(L)'
;MFDNIASLNFIHYDKLLISIEKQQNEQIHINNQENSIYATAMISLEKEEMNFLIQFNVMENQFDKIIKHNQRSAMKTYVKQLNSQIEEIAIEIRIFLKLNEYNKFEIVLTIDVHTRDTVDILIRDGINKSHDFSWQCQLRVYWISKEDNLFLEQCNGKFYYGYEYMGLNGRLVIAPLTDRIYLTVTQALSVFPGCAQAGPSGNGKTESIKDLGKAMSVMCVVTNCGEAIDYQSIGKNLNGLCQTGAWGCFDEIVFEHNEIQLLSTVGIFVTMNPGYVGQTELLESYHYNWSLRSFKTILSMTGYLKRTSMKEDPEEIVLLRAFRHMNIPKFIYDDVNLFLTLLNDLFPNIHCPEISYENLNRIIKEILIKPQYILVSEPLIQQDKRIYYHY
;
A
#
# COMPACT_ATOMS: atom_id res chain seq x y z
N MET A 1 7.34 18.07 21.36
CA MET A 1 8.34 17.47 20.44
C MET A 1 7.74 17.00 19.11
N PHE A 2 6.40 16.89 19.00
CA PHE A 2 5.66 16.72 17.74
C PHE A 2 5.62 17.98 16.86
N ASP A 3 5.83 19.18 17.43
CA ASP A 3 5.81 20.45 16.68
C ASP A 3 7.04 20.68 15.78
N ASN A 4 8.13 19.93 15.99
CA ASN A 4 9.39 20.13 15.25
C ASN A 4 9.43 19.40 13.90
N ILE A 5 8.56 18.40 13.66
CA ILE A 5 8.43 17.80 12.33
C ILE A 5 7.57 18.70 11.43
N ALA A 6 6.59 19.41 12.01
CA ALA A 6 5.80 20.43 11.33
C ALA A 6 6.60 21.69 10.93
N SER A 7 7.82 21.87 11.45
CA SER A 7 8.67 23.04 11.15
C SER A 7 9.69 22.80 10.03
N LEU A 8 9.75 21.59 9.45
CA LEU A 8 10.52 21.30 8.25
C LEU A 8 9.89 21.96 7.02
N ASN A 9 10.24 23.23 6.80
CA ASN A 9 10.02 24.00 5.57
C ASN A 9 8.57 24.02 5.01
N PHE A 10 7.58 24.43 5.82
CA PHE A 10 6.18 24.60 5.38
C PHE A 10 5.76 26.05 5.01
N ILE A 11 6.70 26.97 4.77
CA ILE A 11 6.40 28.42 4.64
C ILE A 11 5.70 28.82 3.31
N HIS A 12 5.59 27.91 2.32
CA HIS A 12 4.90 28.18 1.04
C HIS A 12 3.61 27.39 0.80
N TYR A 13 3.16 26.58 1.77
CA TYR A 13 2.07 25.61 1.57
C TYR A 13 0.71 26.12 2.03
N ASP A 14 0.68 27.23 2.79
CA ASP A 14 -0.53 27.76 3.40
C ASP A 14 -1.65 28.00 2.38
N LYS A 15 -1.36 28.50 1.17
CA LYS A 15 -2.42 28.79 0.19
C LYS A 15 -3.07 27.55 -0.42
N LEU A 16 -2.27 26.52 -0.70
CA LEU A 16 -2.75 25.25 -1.26
C LEU A 16 -3.57 24.49 -0.21
N LEU A 17 -3.02 24.38 1.00
CA LEU A 17 -3.69 23.81 2.18
C LEU A 17 -5.01 24.51 2.46
N ILE A 18 -5.02 25.84 2.54
CA ILE A 18 -6.25 26.62 2.80
C ILE A 18 -7.30 26.42 1.70
N SER A 19 -6.91 26.32 0.42
CA SER A 19 -7.87 26.12 -0.68
C SER A 19 -8.53 24.73 -0.64
N ILE A 20 -7.76 23.69 -0.30
CA ILE A 20 -8.25 22.32 -0.22
C ILE A 20 -9.08 22.13 1.06
N GLU A 21 -8.61 22.67 2.19
CA GLU A 21 -9.36 22.75 3.43
C GLU A 21 -10.71 23.47 3.20
N LYS A 22 -10.73 24.56 2.42
CA LYS A 22 -11.98 25.27 2.11
C LYS A 22 -12.95 24.43 1.27
N GLN A 23 -12.48 23.73 0.23
CA GLN A 23 -13.35 22.89 -0.62
C GLN A 23 -13.85 21.62 0.09
N GLN A 24 -13.02 20.99 0.94
CA GLN A 24 -13.46 19.86 1.76
C GLN A 24 -14.41 20.31 2.88
N ASN A 25 -14.16 21.45 3.53
CA ASN A 25 -15.07 22.01 4.53
C ASN A 25 -16.41 22.44 3.91
N GLU A 26 -16.43 22.94 2.67
CA GLU A 26 -17.68 23.24 1.95
C GLU A 26 -18.53 21.98 1.68
N GLN A 27 -17.92 20.81 1.48
CA GLN A 27 -18.63 19.52 1.39
C GLN A 27 -19.06 18.97 2.77
N ILE A 28 -18.24 19.17 3.81
CA ILE A 28 -18.52 18.70 5.18
C ILE A 28 -19.59 19.57 5.87
N HIS A 29 -19.72 20.85 5.50
CA HIS A 29 -20.74 21.76 6.06
C HIS A 29 -22.20 21.32 5.83
N ILE A 30 -22.44 20.29 5.01
CA ILE A 30 -23.77 19.65 4.88
C ILE A 30 -24.08 18.72 6.07
N ASN A 31 -23.08 18.28 6.85
CA ASN A 31 -23.27 17.45 8.04
C ASN A 31 -22.64 18.07 9.29
N ASN A 32 -23.52 18.54 10.16
CA ASN A 32 -23.34 18.84 11.58
C ASN A 32 -22.89 20.26 11.96
N GLN A 33 -23.88 21.05 12.35
CA GLN A 33 -23.75 22.04 13.42
C GLN A 33 -23.46 21.32 14.73
N GLU A 34 -22.19 21.15 15.12
CA GLU A 34 -21.82 21.01 16.54
C GLU A 34 -20.33 21.26 16.76
N ASN A 35 -20.02 22.36 17.45
CA ASN A 35 -18.70 22.72 17.92
C ASN A 35 -18.16 21.66 18.88
N SER A 36 -17.04 21.01 18.54
CA SER A 36 -16.20 20.35 19.53
C SER A 36 -14.82 20.06 18.95
N ILE A 37 -13.84 19.96 19.84
CA ILE A 37 -12.42 19.60 19.67
C ILE A 37 -12.18 18.40 18.72
N TYR A 38 -13.21 17.61 18.43
CA TYR A 38 -13.25 16.57 17.40
C TYR A 38 -13.04 17.10 15.97
N ALA A 39 -13.57 18.28 15.62
CA ALA A 39 -13.29 18.90 14.32
C ALA A 39 -11.79 19.22 14.19
N THR A 40 -11.14 19.69 15.25
CA THR A 40 -9.69 19.97 15.26
C THR A 40 -8.83 18.69 15.18
N ALA A 41 -9.31 17.58 15.73
CA ALA A 41 -8.66 16.27 15.60
C ALA A 41 -8.86 15.64 14.20
N MET A 42 -10.01 15.88 13.56
CA MET A 42 -10.30 15.49 12.17
C MET A 42 -9.45 16.33 11.19
N ILE A 43 -9.30 17.63 11.45
CA ILE A 43 -8.40 18.56 10.75
C ILE A 43 -6.91 18.15 10.86
N SER A 44 -6.53 17.41 11.90
CA SER A 44 -5.17 16.86 12.03
C SER A 44 -4.95 15.59 11.19
N LEU A 45 -6.02 14.89 10.81
CA LEU A 45 -6.02 13.74 9.89
C LEU A 45 -6.10 14.18 8.42
N GLU A 46 -6.74 15.32 8.13
CA GLU A 46 -6.90 15.89 6.78
C GLU A 46 -5.58 16.41 6.17
N LYS A 47 -4.62 16.83 7.02
CA LYS A 47 -3.27 17.21 6.57
C LYS A 47 -2.40 16.04 6.09
N GLU A 48 -2.85 14.79 6.26
CA GLU A 48 -2.00 13.60 6.10
C GLU A 48 -2.22 12.87 4.76
N GLU A 49 -3.43 12.93 4.18
CA GLU A 49 -3.68 12.54 2.77
C GLU A 49 -2.98 13.51 1.80
N MET A 50 -2.78 14.75 2.24
CA MET A 50 -2.08 15.82 1.53
C MET A 50 -0.58 15.57 1.37
N ASN A 51 0.02 14.61 2.09
CA ASN A 51 1.45 14.31 1.96
C ASN A 51 1.82 13.86 0.54
N PHE A 52 0.92 13.14 -0.15
CA PHE A 52 1.12 12.82 -1.57
C PHE A 52 1.21 14.10 -2.40
N LEU A 53 0.24 15.01 -2.25
CA LEU A 53 0.18 16.29 -2.97
C LEU A 53 1.38 17.21 -2.67
N ILE A 54 1.77 17.28 -1.39
CA ILE A 54 2.86 18.09 -0.90
C ILE A 54 4.20 17.60 -1.46
N GLN A 55 4.47 16.29 -1.43
CA GLN A 55 5.74 15.74 -1.91
C GLN A 55 5.96 15.97 -3.41
N PHE A 56 4.93 15.80 -4.24
CA PHE A 56 5.06 16.08 -5.68
C PHE A 56 5.32 17.56 -5.96
N ASN A 57 4.67 18.46 -5.22
CA ASN A 57 4.92 19.89 -5.33
C ASN A 57 6.35 20.26 -4.89
N VAL A 58 6.85 19.64 -3.81
CA VAL A 58 8.26 19.80 -3.39
C VAL A 58 9.21 19.35 -4.50
N MET A 59 9.00 18.15 -5.05
CA MET A 59 9.82 17.62 -6.14
C MET A 59 9.81 18.56 -7.35
N GLU A 60 8.65 19.09 -7.72
CA GLU A 60 8.53 20.05 -8.82
C GLU A 60 9.27 21.36 -8.53
N ASN A 61 9.18 21.91 -7.32
CA ASN A 61 9.95 23.10 -6.94
C ASN A 61 11.47 22.85 -7.05
N GLN A 62 11.95 21.64 -6.74
CA GLN A 62 13.37 21.30 -6.95
C GLN A 62 13.70 21.13 -8.43
N PHE A 63 12.78 20.58 -9.23
CA PHE A 63 12.95 20.45 -10.68
C PHE A 63 12.97 21.82 -11.38
N ASP A 64 12.14 22.74 -10.93
CA ASP A 64 12.10 24.13 -11.38
C ASP A 64 13.43 24.85 -11.10
N LYS A 65 14.09 24.57 -9.98
CA LYS A 65 15.44 25.10 -9.71
C LYS A 65 16.48 24.60 -10.71
N ILE A 66 16.33 23.37 -11.21
CA ILE A 66 17.20 22.85 -12.28
C ILE A 66 16.92 23.60 -13.59
N ILE A 67 15.65 23.72 -13.98
CA ILE A 67 15.27 24.30 -15.28
C ILE A 67 15.47 25.82 -15.31
N LYS A 68 14.95 26.53 -14.33
CA LYS A 68 14.89 28.01 -14.30
C LYS A 68 16.16 28.64 -13.72
N HIS A 69 16.79 27.98 -12.75
CA HIS A 69 17.94 28.52 -12.02
C HIS A 69 19.25 27.78 -12.31
N ASN A 70 19.25 26.78 -13.21
CA ASN A 70 20.41 25.95 -13.57
C ASN A 70 21.12 25.29 -12.37
N GLN A 71 20.38 25.06 -11.27
CA GLN A 71 20.90 24.46 -10.04
C GLN A 71 20.88 22.93 -10.13
N ARG A 72 21.84 22.36 -10.86
CA ARG A 72 21.92 20.89 -11.10
C ARG A 72 22.08 20.04 -9.84
N SER A 73 22.50 20.64 -8.71
CA SER A 73 22.63 19.97 -7.42
C SER A 73 21.33 19.91 -6.62
N ALA A 74 20.27 20.64 -7.01
CA ALA A 74 19.03 20.73 -6.23
C ALA A 74 18.41 19.36 -5.95
N MET A 75 18.24 18.52 -6.97
CA MET A 75 17.71 17.16 -6.81
C MET A 75 18.64 16.26 -5.98
N LYS A 76 19.96 16.38 -6.13
CA LYS A 76 20.92 15.60 -5.32
C LYS A 76 20.85 15.98 -3.83
N THR A 77 20.63 17.26 -3.52
CA THR A 77 20.41 17.72 -2.14
C THR A 77 19.07 17.22 -1.62
N TYR A 78 18.02 17.24 -2.45
CA TYR A 78 16.70 16.76 -2.07
C TYR A 78 16.69 15.26 -1.76
N VAL A 79 17.35 14.41 -2.56
CA VAL A 79 17.50 12.97 -2.24
C VAL A 79 18.18 12.75 -0.89
N LYS A 80 19.21 13.53 -0.55
CA LYS A 80 19.86 13.45 0.76
C LYS A 80 18.90 13.80 1.90
N GLN A 81 18.06 14.82 1.71
CA GLN A 81 17.04 15.21 2.67
C GLN A 81 15.99 14.10 2.83
N LEU A 82 15.49 13.54 1.71
CA LEU A 82 14.54 12.43 1.71
C LEU A 82 15.09 11.20 2.43
N ASN A 83 16.36 10.83 2.19
CA ASN A 83 16.98 9.70 2.88
C ASN A 83 17.07 9.92 4.39
N SER A 84 17.47 11.12 4.86
CA SER A 84 17.47 11.45 6.29
C SER A 84 16.07 11.33 6.89
N GLN A 85 15.05 11.87 6.21
CA GLN A 85 13.66 11.80 6.64
C GLN A 85 13.14 10.36 6.70
N ILE A 86 13.44 9.53 5.68
CA ILE A 86 13.07 8.11 5.65
C ILE A 86 13.72 7.36 6.81
N GLU A 87 14.99 7.62 7.10
CA GLU A 87 15.72 7.01 8.22
C GLU A 87 15.10 7.42 9.58
N GLU A 88 14.78 8.69 9.76
CA GLU A 88 14.11 9.21 10.96
C GLU A 88 12.75 8.54 11.17
N ILE A 89 11.90 8.50 10.14
CA ILE A 89 10.58 7.84 10.19
C ILE A 89 10.75 6.34 10.48
N ALA A 90 11.72 5.67 9.86
CA ALA A 90 11.97 4.25 10.09
C ALA A 90 12.37 3.96 11.55
N ILE A 91 13.12 4.87 12.19
CA ILE A 91 13.47 4.76 13.61
C ILE A 91 12.23 4.95 14.49
N GLU A 92 11.39 5.94 14.21
CA GLU A 92 10.17 6.21 14.97
C GLU A 92 9.15 5.05 14.90
N ILE A 93 8.98 4.43 13.72
CA ILE A 93 8.10 3.27 13.52
C ILE A 93 8.53 2.05 14.36
N ARG A 94 9.79 1.97 14.79
CA ARG A 94 10.30 0.90 15.66
C ARG A 94 9.91 1.07 17.14
N ILE A 95 9.27 2.19 17.50
CA ILE A 95 8.71 2.41 18.83
C ILE A 95 7.26 1.92 18.86
N PHE A 96 6.72 1.66 20.06
CA PHE A 96 5.30 1.35 20.20
C PHE A 96 4.46 2.62 19.93
N LEU A 97 3.73 2.61 18.83
CA LEU A 97 2.85 3.69 18.38
C LEU A 97 1.39 3.25 18.43
N LYS A 98 0.46 4.21 18.54
CA LYS A 98 -0.96 3.91 18.36
C LYS A 98 -1.23 3.50 16.91
N LEU A 99 -2.28 2.72 16.66
CA LEU A 99 -2.60 2.22 15.33
C LEU A 99 -2.70 3.33 14.28
N ASN A 100 -3.38 4.43 14.58
CA ASN A 100 -3.50 5.55 13.64
C ASN A 100 -2.15 6.23 13.37
N GLU A 101 -1.32 6.42 14.40
CA GLU A 101 0.04 6.99 14.25
C GLU A 101 0.92 6.10 13.37
N TYR A 102 0.87 4.78 13.61
CA TYR A 102 1.58 3.81 12.80
C TYR A 102 1.15 3.84 11.33
N ASN A 103 -0.16 3.82 11.07
CA ASN A 103 -0.69 3.84 9.71
C ASN A 103 -0.30 5.14 8.96
N LYS A 104 -0.23 6.27 9.66
CA LYS A 104 0.22 7.55 9.09
C LYS A 104 1.68 7.46 8.65
N PHE A 105 2.57 7.02 9.54
CA PHE A 105 3.98 6.87 9.20
C PHE A 105 4.20 5.84 8.08
N GLU A 106 3.43 4.74 8.05
CA GLU A 106 3.48 3.76 6.95
C GLU A 106 3.11 4.40 5.60
N ILE A 107 2.05 5.22 5.56
CA ILE A 107 1.61 5.93 4.35
C ILE A 107 2.70 6.90 3.87
N VAL A 108 3.21 7.74 4.77
CA VAL A 108 4.25 8.73 4.43
C VAL A 108 5.51 8.04 3.94
N LEU A 109 5.97 7.00 4.64
CA LEU A 109 7.15 6.24 4.27
C LEU A 109 7.00 5.63 2.87
N THR A 110 5.81 5.10 2.54
CA THR A 110 5.54 4.52 1.22
C THR A 110 5.66 5.55 0.10
N ILE A 111 5.14 6.77 0.32
CA ILE A 111 5.20 7.87 -0.63
C ILE A 111 6.63 8.42 -0.76
N ASP A 112 7.33 8.61 0.36
CA ASP A 112 8.70 9.15 0.38
C ASP A 112 9.68 8.21 -0.32
N VAL A 113 9.54 6.89 -0.12
CA VAL A 113 10.35 5.87 -0.83
C VAL A 113 10.14 5.94 -2.34
N HIS A 114 8.88 6.01 -2.81
CA HIS A 114 8.58 6.16 -4.24
C HIS A 114 9.13 7.47 -4.81
N THR A 115 9.00 8.57 -4.07
CA THR A 115 9.51 9.88 -4.47
C THR A 115 11.04 9.86 -4.60
N ARG A 116 11.73 9.28 -3.60
CA ARG A 116 13.19 9.11 -3.65
C ARG A 116 13.61 8.31 -4.88
N ASP A 117 12.99 7.15 -5.11
CA ASP A 117 13.34 6.27 -6.23
C ASP A 117 13.10 6.96 -7.59
N THR A 118 12.02 7.73 -7.69
CA THR A 118 11.72 8.57 -8.87
C THR A 118 12.80 9.63 -9.08
N VAL A 119 13.18 10.37 -8.04
CA VAL A 119 14.21 11.41 -8.15
C VAL A 119 15.57 10.79 -8.49
N ASP A 120 15.91 9.63 -7.94
CA ASP A 120 17.13 8.90 -8.29
C ASP A 120 17.16 8.50 -9.76
N ILE A 121 16.03 8.03 -10.31
CA ILE A 121 15.88 7.75 -11.75
C ILE A 121 16.09 9.03 -12.56
N LEU A 122 15.47 10.15 -12.18
CA LEU A 122 15.63 11.44 -12.89
C LEU A 122 17.09 11.93 -12.88
N ILE A 123 17.79 11.79 -11.74
CA ILE A 123 19.20 12.16 -11.61
C ILE A 123 20.09 11.24 -12.47
N ARG A 124 19.88 9.92 -12.38
CA ARG A 124 20.64 8.92 -13.12
C ARG A 124 20.52 9.13 -14.63
N ASP A 125 19.31 9.41 -15.09
CA ASP A 125 19.01 9.57 -16.52
C ASP A 125 19.30 11.01 -17.00
N GLY A 126 19.75 11.90 -16.11
CA GLY A 126 20.20 13.25 -16.46
C GLY A 126 19.08 14.19 -16.93
N ILE A 127 17.85 13.95 -16.47
CA ILE A 127 16.65 14.65 -16.90
C ILE A 127 16.72 16.12 -16.50
N ASN A 128 16.58 17.01 -17.49
CA ASN A 128 16.72 18.45 -17.27
C ASN A 128 15.73 19.30 -18.07
N LYS A 129 14.78 18.67 -18.77
CA LYS A 129 13.74 19.38 -19.53
C LYS A 129 12.36 18.93 -19.07
N SER A 130 11.43 19.87 -19.03
CA SER A 130 10.03 19.59 -18.66
C SER A 130 9.28 18.72 -19.68
N HIS A 131 9.78 18.61 -20.90
CA HIS A 131 9.23 17.74 -21.94
C HIS A 131 9.84 16.33 -21.97
N ASP A 132 10.81 16.04 -21.10
CA ASP A 132 11.38 14.70 -21.03
C ASP A 132 10.32 13.73 -20.48
N PHE A 133 10.16 12.59 -21.16
CA PHE A 133 9.12 11.62 -20.82
C PHE A 133 9.20 11.14 -19.37
N SER A 134 10.41 10.89 -18.83
CA SER A 134 10.61 10.45 -17.45
C SER A 134 10.06 11.44 -16.41
N TRP A 135 10.00 12.73 -16.75
CA TRP A 135 9.34 13.76 -15.93
C TRP A 135 7.83 13.82 -16.21
N GLN A 136 7.43 13.77 -17.49
CA GLN A 136 6.03 13.87 -17.89
C GLN A 136 5.18 12.67 -17.45
N CYS A 137 5.76 11.48 -17.33
CA CYS A 137 5.04 10.27 -16.94
C CYS A 137 4.70 10.21 -15.45
N GLN A 138 5.22 11.13 -14.62
CA GLN A 138 4.88 11.22 -13.20
C GLN A 138 3.48 11.82 -13.03
N LEU A 139 2.69 11.28 -12.11
CA LEU A 139 1.40 11.85 -11.73
C LEU A 139 1.65 13.07 -10.84
N ARG A 140 1.40 14.28 -11.35
CA ARG A 140 1.69 15.54 -10.67
C ARG A 140 0.41 16.28 -10.35
N VAL A 141 0.42 17.08 -9.28
CA VAL A 141 -0.76 17.83 -8.86
C VAL A 141 -0.45 19.31 -8.77
N TYR A 142 -1.33 20.10 -9.37
CA TYR A 142 -1.23 21.53 -9.54
C TYR A 142 -2.43 22.23 -8.95
N TRP A 143 -2.21 23.30 -8.20
CA TRP A 143 -3.28 24.23 -7.88
C TRP A 143 -3.31 25.37 -8.90
N ILE A 144 -4.46 25.54 -9.54
CA ILE A 144 -4.67 26.59 -10.53
C ILE A 144 -5.47 27.72 -9.89
N SER A 145 -4.78 28.80 -9.51
CA SER A 145 -5.39 29.93 -8.78
C SER A 145 -6.54 30.62 -9.52
N LYS A 146 -6.59 30.53 -10.86
CA LYS A 146 -7.67 31.11 -11.66
C LYS A 146 -8.99 30.36 -11.48
N GLU A 147 -8.92 29.06 -11.29
CA GLU A 147 -10.06 28.16 -11.12
C GLU A 147 -10.29 27.81 -9.65
N ASP A 148 -9.38 28.24 -8.78
CA ASP A 148 -9.31 27.89 -7.35
C ASP A 148 -9.49 26.39 -7.12
N ASN A 149 -8.82 25.56 -7.94
CA ASN A 149 -9.02 24.12 -7.95
C ASN A 149 -7.70 23.36 -8.20
N LEU A 150 -7.63 22.13 -7.72
CA LEU A 150 -6.55 21.19 -7.96
C LEU A 150 -6.77 20.38 -9.24
N PHE A 151 -5.68 20.22 -9.98
CA PHE A 151 -5.62 19.44 -11.20
C PHE A 151 -4.49 18.44 -11.11
N LEU A 152 -4.78 17.19 -11.49
CA LEU A 152 -3.75 16.19 -11.74
C LEU A 152 -3.35 16.26 -13.21
N GLU A 153 -2.04 16.25 -13.47
CA GLU A 153 -1.49 16.11 -14.82
C GLU A 153 -0.56 14.91 -14.90
N GLN A 154 -0.76 14.07 -15.91
CA GLN A 154 0.14 12.97 -16.26
C GLN A 154 0.22 12.85 -17.79
N CYS A 155 1.42 13.00 -18.33
CA CYS A 155 1.65 13.22 -19.77
C CYS A 155 0.70 14.29 -20.33
N ASN A 156 -0.21 13.90 -21.23
CA ASN A 156 -1.19 14.80 -21.85
C ASN A 156 -2.53 14.84 -21.11
N GLY A 157 -2.74 13.95 -20.15
CA GLY A 157 -3.99 13.85 -19.39
C GLY A 157 -4.06 14.92 -18.32
N LYS A 158 -5.22 15.56 -18.19
CA LYS A 158 -5.54 16.53 -17.14
C LYS A 158 -6.85 16.13 -16.48
N PHE A 159 -6.87 16.07 -15.15
CA PHE A 159 -8.01 15.60 -14.37
C PHE A 159 -8.27 16.55 -13.21
N TYR A 160 -9.54 16.73 -12.85
CA TYR A 160 -9.88 17.37 -11.58
C TYR A 160 -9.53 16.44 -10.42
N TYR A 161 -9.05 17.01 -9.32
CA TYR A 161 -8.96 16.28 -8.06
C TYR A 161 -10.37 16.03 -7.51
N GLY A 162 -10.65 14.83 -7.02
CA GLY A 162 -12.03 14.42 -6.66
C GLY A 162 -12.49 14.89 -5.27
N TYR A 163 -11.57 15.27 -4.38
CA TYR A 163 -11.83 15.72 -3.01
C TYR A 163 -12.58 14.75 -2.08
N GLU A 164 -12.79 13.51 -2.50
CA GLU A 164 -13.39 12.50 -1.63
C GLU A 164 -12.44 12.04 -0.52
N TYR A 165 -12.99 11.97 0.69
CA TYR A 165 -12.28 11.49 1.87
C TYR A 165 -12.03 9.98 1.78
N MET A 166 -10.76 9.58 1.82
CA MET A 166 -10.35 8.17 1.70
C MET A 166 -9.99 7.54 3.05
N GLY A 167 -9.77 8.35 4.08
CA GLY A 167 -9.33 7.92 5.41
C GLY A 167 -7.92 7.33 5.43
N LEU A 168 -7.49 6.83 6.60
CA LEU A 168 -6.19 6.16 6.78
C LEU A 168 -6.17 4.72 6.22
N ASN A 169 -6.62 4.57 4.99
CA ASN A 169 -6.58 3.32 4.24
C ASN A 169 -5.24 3.27 3.49
N GLY A 170 -4.25 2.60 4.07
CA GLY A 170 -2.84 2.53 3.61
C GLY A 170 -2.59 2.52 2.08
N ARG A 171 -1.39 2.97 1.69
CA ARG A 171 -1.00 3.09 0.27
C ARG A 171 -0.35 1.82 -0.27
N LEU A 172 -0.58 1.55 -1.55
CA LEU A 172 0.18 0.53 -2.27
C LEU A 172 1.61 1.01 -2.48
N VAL A 173 2.58 0.11 -2.31
CA VAL A 173 3.98 0.42 -2.68
C VAL A 173 4.04 0.59 -4.20
N ILE A 174 4.36 1.80 -4.63
CA ILE A 174 4.41 2.15 -6.05
C ILE A 174 5.76 1.68 -6.62
N ALA A 175 5.70 0.67 -7.48
CA ALA A 175 6.84 0.13 -8.22
C ALA A 175 6.75 0.54 -9.70
N PRO A 176 7.80 0.36 -10.52
CA PRO A 176 7.76 0.71 -11.94
C PRO A 176 6.67 0.02 -12.77
N LEU A 177 6.11 -1.11 -12.30
CA LEU A 177 4.94 -1.72 -12.92
C LEU A 177 3.64 -0.98 -12.56
N THR A 178 3.50 -0.57 -11.29
CA THR A 178 2.39 0.24 -10.79
C THR A 178 2.35 1.60 -11.50
N ASP A 179 3.49 2.27 -11.68
CA ASP A 179 3.58 3.54 -12.42
C ASP A 179 3.13 3.38 -13.87
N ARG A 180 3.49 2.26 -14.52
CA ARG A 180 3.02 1.96 -15.88
C ARG A 180 1.52 1.72 -15.94
N ILE A 181 0.96 1.07 -14.92
CA ILE A 181 -0.49 0.92 -14.77
C ILE A 181 -1.15 2.30 -14.61
N TYR A 182 -0.61 3.18 -13.76
CA TYR A 182 -1.14 4.54 -13.56
C TYR A 182 -1.15 5.32 -14.87
N LEU A 183 0.00 5.34 -15.55
CA LEU A 183 0.13 5.99 -16.83
C LEU A 183 -0.85 5.45 -17.87
N THR A 184 -1.01 4.13 -17.95
CA THR A 184 -1.93 3.51 -18.92
C THR A 184 -3.37 3.92 -18.62
N VAL A 185 -3.77 3.89 -17.34
CA VAL A 185 -5.12 4.27 -16.91
C VAL A 185 -5.37 5.76 -17.17
N THR A 186 -4.47 6.65 -16.77
CA THR A 186 -4.68 8.10 -16.98
C THR A 186 -4.64 8.45 -18.46
N GLN A 187 -3.77 7.84 -19.28
CA GLN A 187 -3.83 8.06 -20.72
C GLN A 187 -5.16 7.58 -21.31
N ALA A 188 -5.65 6.40 -20.90
CA ALA A 188 -6.95 5.92 -21.32
C ALA A 188 -8.07 6.89 -20.92
N LEU A 189 -8.12 7.30 -19.65
CA LEU A 189 -9.11 8.25 -19.11
C LEU A 189 -9.11 9.61 -19.80
N SER A 190 -7.98 10.04 -20.36
CA SER A 190 -7.92 11.31 -21.10
C SER A 190 -8.61 11.26 -22.47
N VAL A 191 -8.89 10.06 -22.99
CA VAL A 191 -9.49 9.85 -24.32
C VAL A 191 -10.83 9.10 -24.24
N PHE A 192 -10.96 8.15 -23.32
CA PHE A 192 -12.12 7.26 -23.15
C PHE A 192 -12.44 7.04 -21.66
N PRO A 193 -13.71 6.86 -21.27
CA PRO A 193 -14.12 6.69 -19.86
C PRO A 193 -13.84 5.28 -19.29
N GLY A 194 -12.74 4.62 -19.67
CA GLY A 194 -12.42 3.30 -19.14
C GLY A 194 -11.14 2.65 -19.68
N CYS A 195 -10.72 1.56 -19.06
CA CYS A 195 -9.54 0.77 -19.43
C CYS A 195 -9.69 -0.70 -19.01
N ALA A 196 -9.22 -1.63 -19.83
CA ALA A 196 -9.15 -3.06 -19.46
C ALA A 196 -7.70 -3.45 -19.13
N GLN A 197 -7.50 -4.14 -18.01
CA GLN A 197 -6.19 -4.62 -17.54
C GLN A 197 -6.16 -6.14 -17.44
N ALA A 198 -5.42 -6.79 -18.34
CA ALA A 198 -5.22 -8.23 -18.31
C ALA A 198 -3.92 -8.61 -17.60
N GLY A 199 -3.96 -9.68 -16.81
CA GLY A 199 -2.77 -10.31 -16.25
C GLY A 199 -3.11 -11.41 -15.23
N PRO A 200 -2.11 -12.16 -14.72
CA PRO A 200 -2.36 -13.20 -13.72
C PRO A 200 -3.02 -12.67 -12.44
N SER A 201 -3.73 -13.55 -11.73
CA SER A 201 -4.33 -13.23 -10.43
C SER A 201 -3.24 -12.91 -9.39
N GLY A 202 -3.55 -12.01 -8.45
CA GLY A 202 -2.62 -11.65 -7.36
C GLY A 202 -1.50 -10.66 -7.73
N ASN A 203 -1.43 -10.18 -8.98
CA ASN A 203 -0.41 -9.23 -9.43
C ASN A 203 -0.75 -7.74 -9.19
N GLY A 204 -1.73 -7.45 -8.32
CA GLY A 204 -2.01 -6.07 -7.89
C GLY A 204 -2.76 -5.20 -8.90
N LYS A 205 -3.45 -5.76 -9.90
CA LYS A 205 -4.17 -4.99 -10.94
C LYS A 205 -5.27 -4.11 -10.32
N THR A 206 -6.20 -4.75 -9.62
CA THR A 206 -7.32 -4.11 -8.93
C THR A 206 -6.82 -3.18 -7.83
N GLU A 207 -5.77 -3.57 -7.09
CA GLU A 207 -5.14 -2.75 -6.06
C GLU A 207 -4.46 -1.50 -6.62
N SER A 208 -3.85 -1.59 -7.81
CA SER A 208 -3.23 -0.43 -8.49
C SER A 208 -4.30 0.58 -8.93
N ILE A 209 -5.43 0.11 -9.49
CA ILE A 209 -6.56 0.99 -9.84
C ILE A 209 -7.14 1.65 -8.57
N LYS A 210 -7.32 0.87 -7.50
CA LYS A 210 -7.77 1.41 -6.20
C LYS A 210 -6.82 2.47 -5.66
N ASP A 211 -5.50 2.24 -5.69
CA ASP A 211 -4.53 3.21 -5.18
C ASP A 211 -4.44 4.46 -6.07
N LEU A 212 -4.58 4.33 -7.40
CA LEU A 212 -4.72 5.49 -8.28
C LEU A 212 -5.99 6.29 -7.96
N GLY A 213 -7.13 5.62 -7.74
CA GLY A 213 -8.37 6.27 -7.31
C GLY A 213 -8.16 7.07 -6.02
N LYS A 214 -7.45 6.50 -5.03
CA LYS A 214 -7.05 7.24 -3.82
C LYS A 214 -6.16 8.44 -4.13
N ALA A 215 -5.17 8.30 -5.02
CA ALA A 215 -4.28 9.39 -5.42
C ALA A 215 -5.02 10.54 -6.13
N MET A 216 -6.08 10.20 -6.88
CA MET A 216 -6.97 11.16 -7.54
C MET A 216 -8.12 11.63 -6.65
N SER A 217 -8.25 11.07 -5.44
CA SER A 217 -9.34 11.32 -4.49
C SER A 217 -10.72 11.04 -5.09
N VAL A 218 -10.83 9.90 -5.79
CA VAL A 218 -12.06 9.35 -6.38
C VAL A 218 -12.32 7.93 -5.86
N MET A 219 -13.53 7.67 -5.38
CA MET A 219 -13.93 6.39 -4.79
C MET A 219 -13.94 5.32 -5.89
N CYS A 220 -13.17 4.26 -5.65
CA CYS A 220 -13.15 3.09 -6.52
C CYS A 220 -13.97 1.96 -5.89
N VAL A 221 -15.19 1.75 -6.39
CA VAL A 221 -16.06 0.63 -6.01
C VAL A 221 -15.63 -0.60 -6.79
N VAL A 222 -15.37 -1.70 -6.07
CA VAL A 222 -14.92 -2.94 -6.70
C VAL A 222 -15.98 -4.00 -6.56
N THR A 223 -16.43 -4.49 -7.70
CA THR A 223 -17.50 -5.48 -7.80
C THR A 223 -16.91 -6.79 -8.30
N ASN A 224 -17.00 -7.83 -7.47
CA ASN A 224 -16.68 -9.17 -7.90
C ASN A 224 -17.82 -9.70 -8.78
N CYS A 225 -17.51 -10.04 -10.03
CA CYS A 225 -18.45 -10.49 -11.04
C CYS A 225 -18.42 -12.02 -11.21
N GLY A 226 -18.53 -12.77 -10.11
CA GLY A 226 -18.61 -14.23 -10.16
C GLY A 226 -19.88 -14.74 -10.84
N GLU A 227 -19.97 -16.06 -11.03
CA GLU A 227 -21.03 -16.75 -11.80
C GLU A 227 -22.48 -16.43 -11.38
N ALA A 228 -22.68 -15.94 -10.16
CA ALA A 228 -24.00 -15.61 -9.62
C ALA A 228 -24.46 -14.17 -9.92
N ILE A 229 -23.63 -13.33 -10.55
CA ILE A 229 -24.01 -11.94 -10.82
C ILE A 229 -24.96 -11.88 -12.04
N ASP A 230 -26.13 -11.28 -11.85
CA ASP A 230 -27.09 -11.07 -12.92
C ASP A 230 -26.92 -9.69 -13.58
N TYR A 231 -27.39 -9.56 -14.82
CA TYR A 231 -27.33 -8.31 -15.57
C TYR A 231 -28.07 -7.15 -14.85
N GLN A 232 -29.08 -7.46 -14.03
CA GLN A 232 -29.82 -6.46 -13.26
C GLN A 232 -28.95 -5.87 -12.13
N SER A 233 -28.16 -6.69 -11.44
CA SER A 233 -27.21 -6.22 -10.44
C SER A 233 -26.12 -5.37 -11.08
N ILE A 234 -25.58 -5.77 -12.24
CA ILE A 234 -24.62 -4.95 -12.99
C ILE A 234 -25.24 -3.62 -13.39
N GLY A 235 -26.47 -3.62 -13.94
CA GLY A 235 -27.18 -2.40 -14.31
C GLY A 235 -27.42 -1.46 -13.13
N LYS A 236 -27.76 -1.99 -11.94
CA LYS A 236 -27.89 -1.20 -10.71
C LYS A 236 -26.55 -0.60 -10.26
N ASN A 237 -25.47 -1.37 -10.35
CA ASN A 237 -24.13 -0.88 -10.01
C ASN A 237 -23.71 0.25 -10.95
N LEU A 238 -23.85 0.06 -12.27
CA LEU A 238 -23.53 1.10 -13.27
C LEU A 238 -24.37 2.35 -13.07
N ASN A 239 -25.67 2.20 -12.79
CA ASN A 239 -26.54 3.33 -12.49
C ASN A 239 -26.05 4.10 -11.24
N GLY A 240 -25.66 3.39 -10.18
CA GLY A 240 -25.07 3.99 -8.99
C GLY A 240 -23.79 4.76 -9.29
N LEU A 241 -22.86 4.15 -10.03
CA LEU A 241 -21.60 4.79 -10.44
C LEU A 241 -21.83 6.06 -11.26
N CYS A 242 -22.77 6.03 -12.21
CA CYS A 242 -23.13 7.22 -12.99
C CYS A 242 -23.75 8.33 -12.14
N GLN A 243 -24.51 8.00 -11.10
CA GLN A 243 -25.10 9.02 -10.22
C GLN A 243 -24.05 9.66 -9.29
N THR A 244 -23.07 8.89 -8.84
CA THR A 244 -22.07 9.37 -7.88
C THR A 244 -20.80 9.92 -8.54
N GLY A 245 -20.52 9.54 -9.79
CA GLY A 245 -19.23 9.84 -10.43
C GLY A 245 -18.08 8.97 -9.91
N ALA A 246 -18.39 7.92 -9.14
CA ALA A 246 -17.39 6.99 -8.62
C ALA A 246 -16.81 6.11 -9.73
N TRP A 247 -15.62 5.57 -9.50
CA TRP A 247 -14.99 4.58 -10.37
C TRP A 247 -15.53 3.18 -10.08
N GLY A 248 -15.74 2.39 -11.14
CA GLY A 248 -16.12 0.99 -11.04
C GLY A 248 -14.99 0.09 -11.52
N CYS A 249 -14.50 -0.80 -10.66
CA CYS A 249 -13.57 -1.86 -11.07
C CYS A 249 -14.26 -3.21 -10.98
N PHE A 250 -14.24 -3.95 -12.08
CA PHE A 250 -14.93 -5.22 -12.24
C PHE A 250 -13.93 -6.32 -12.61
N ASP A 251 -14.05 -7.48 -11.96
CA ASP A 251 -13.02 -8.53 -12.06
C ASP A 251 -13.15 -9.41 -13.32
N GLU A 252 -14.36 -9.65 -13.84
CA GLU A 252 -14.62 -10.35 -15.10
C GLU A 252 -15.98 -9.87 -15.65
N ILE A 253 -16.03 -9.24 -16.82
CA ILE A 253 -17.31 -8.90 -17.47
C ILE A 253 -17.33 -9.50 -18.87
N VAL A 254 -18.32 -10.34 -19.13
CA VAL A 254 -18.72 -10.74 -20.48
C VAL A 254 -19.98 -9.94 -20.81
N PHE A 255 -19.85 -8.92 -21.65
CA PHE A 255 -20.98 -8.13 -22.12
C PHE A 255 -21.18 -8.37 -23.61
N GLU A 256 -22.32 -8.96 -23.97
CA GLU A 256 -22.69 -9.22 -25.36
C GLU A 256 -22.96 -7.89 -26.10
N HIS A 257 -21.99 -7.47 -26.92
CA HIS A 257 -22.06 -6.54 -28.05
C HIS A 257 -22.86 -5.22 -27.93
N ASN A 258 -23.10 -4.69 -26.72
CA ASN A 258 -23.79 -3.40 -26.54
C ASN A 258 -22.85 -2.31 -26.01
N GLU A 259 -22.85 -1.14 -26.67
CA GLU A 259 -22.14 0.06 -26.22
C GLU A 259 -22.98 0.86 -25.23
N ILE A 260 -22.41 1.17 -24.06
CA ILE A 260 -23.02 2.02 -23.03
C ILE A 260 -22.24 3.33 -22.96
N GLN A 261 -22.92 4.46 -23.12
CA GLN A 261 -22.31 5.79 -23.03
C GLN A 261 -22.24 6.22 -21.56
N LEU A 262 -21.03 6.47 -21.05
CA LEU A 262 -20.75 6.86 -19.67
C LEU A 262 -20.55 8.37 -19.53
N LEU A 263 -20.78 8.90 -18.33
CA LEU A 263 -20.38 10.26 -17.97
C LEU A 263 -18.84 10.35 -17.94
N SER A 264 -18.28 11.50 -18.32
CA SER A 264 -16.82 11.71 -18.37
C SER A 264 -16.11 11.61 -17.02
N THR A 265 -16.85 11.68 -15.91
CA THR A 265 -16.33 11.53 -14.55
C THR A 265 -16.23 10.06 -14.11
N VAL A 266 -16.92 9.14 -14.79
CA VAL A 266 -16.98 7.73 -14.43
C VAL A 266 -15.90 6.97 -15.18
N GLY A 267 -14.97 6.37 -14.43
CA GLY A 267 -14.01 5.41 -14.96
C GLY A 267 -14.50 3.98 -14.75
N ILE A 268 -14.62 3.20 -15.82
CA ILE A 268 -14.86 1.75 -15.73
C ILE A 268 -13.59 0.98 -16.05
N PHE A 269 -13.20 0.12 -15.11
CA PHE A 269 -12.05 -0.74 -15.23
C PHE A 269 -12.48 -2.20 -15.21
N VAL A 270 -11.99 -2.95 -16.19
CA VAL A 270 -12.18 -4.40 -16.22
C VAL A 270 -10.82 -5.03 -16.02
N THR A 271 -10.65 -5.76 -14.94
CA THR A 271 -9.49 -6.64 -14.83
C THR A 271 -9.82 -7.98 -15.47
N MET A 272 -8.83 -8.70 -16.00
CA MET A 272 -9.05 -10.02 -16.58
C MET A 272 -7.90 -10.94 -16.20
N ASN A 273 -8.22 -12.21 -15.95
CA ASN A 273 -7.24 -13.27 -15.80
C ASN A 273 -7.27 -14.18 -17.04
N PRO A 274 -6.32 -14.05 -17.99
CA PRO A 274 -6.39 -14.74 -19.29
C PRO A 274 -6.17 -16.28 -19.24
N GLY A 275 -6.24 -16.91 -18.06
CA GLY A 275 -5.97 -18.32 -17.87
C GLY A 275 -4.47 -18.63 -17.73
N TYR A 276 -4.14 -19.52 -16.80
CA TYR A 276 -2.76 -19.93 -16.50
C TYR A 276 -2.28 -21.00 -17.49
N VAL A 277 -1.59 -20.60 -18.55
CA VAL A 277 -0.83 -21.53 -19.42
C VAL A 277 0.66 -21.33 -19.11
N GLY A 278 1.21 -22.05 -18.11
CA GLY A 278 2.65 -21.94 -17.84
C GLY A 278 3.24 -22.43 -16.52
N GLN A 279 2.54 -23.18 -15.66
CA GLN A 279 3.25 -23.88 -14.57
C GLN A 279 3.76 -25.24 -15.07
N THR A 280 4.98 -25.25 -15.59
CA THR A 280 5.80 -26.45 -15.74
C THR A 280 6.76 -26.57 -14.55
N GLU A 281 6.70 -27.75 -13.91
CA GLU A 281 7.82 -28.43 -13.24
C GLU A 281 8.37 -27.84 -11.92
N LEU A 282 7.56 -27.85 -10.87
CA LEU A 282 8.03 -28.20 -9.52
C LEU A 282 6.95 -29.05 -8.84
N LEU A 283 7.34 -30.04 -8.03
CA LEU A 283 6.42 -30.79 -7.18
C LEU A 283 5.85 -29.84 -6.12
N GLU A 284 4.76 -29.15 -6.45
CA GLU A 284 3.99 -28.36 -5.50
C GLU A 284 3.22 -29.33 -4.58
N SER A 285 3.71 -29.52 -3.37
CA SER A 285 2.82 -29.92 -2.29
C SER A 285 1.81 -28.78 -2.12
N TYR A 286 0.55 -28.99 -2.56
CA TYR A 286 -0.51 -27.97 -2.65
C TYR A 286 -0.78 -27.16 -1.35
N HIS A 287 -0.25 -27.57 -0.20
CA HIS A 287 -0.46 -26.90 1.09
C HIS A 287 0.61 -25.86 1.48
N TYR A 288 1.74 -25.76 0.77
CA TYR A 288 2.76 -24.75 1.07
C TYR A 288 2.50 -23.42 0.36
N ASN A 289 2.36 -22.34 1.14
CA ASN A 289 2.04 -21.02 0.62
C ASN A 289 3.23 -20.06 0.73
N TRP A 290 4.03 -20.00 -0.34
CA TRP A 290 5.16 -19.08 -0.52
C TRP A 290 4.78 -17.80 -1.27
N SER A 291 3.48 -17.46 -1.34
CA SER A 291 3.07 -16.20 -1.97
C SER A 291 3.67 -14.98 -1.26
N LEU A 292 3.87 -13.89 -2.00
CA LEU A 292 4.35 -12.62 -1.43
C LEU A 292 3.45 -12.10 -0.30
N ARG A 293 2.16 -12.46 -0.31
CA ARG A 293 1.22 -12.14 0.78
C ARG A 293 1.61 -12.83 2.08
N SER A 294 2.00 -14.11 2.03
CA SER A 294 2.54 -14.82 3.19
C SER A 294 3.81 -14.18 3.72
N PHE A 295 4.72 -13.77 2.83
CA PHE A 295 5.94 -13.05 3.22
C PHE A 295 5.65 -11.71 3.89
N LYS A 296 4.69 -10.92 3.39
CA LYS A 296 4.25 -9.68 4.05
C LYS A 296 3.80 -9.95 5.48
N THR A 297 3.04 -11.02 5.72
CA THR A 297 2.62 -11.40 7.09
C THR A 297 3.82 -11.71 7.99
N ILE A 298 4.85 -12.38 7.47
CA ILE A 298 6.07 -12.65 8.23
C ILE A 298 6.79 -11.34 8.58
N LEU A 299 6.88 -10.39 7.65
CA LEU A 299 7.48 -9.07 7.91
C LEU A 299 6.69 -8.27 8.95
N SER A 300 5.35 -8.28 8.87
CA SER A 300 4.49 -7.64 9.88
C SER A 300 4.69 -8.25 11.27
N MET A 301 4.79 -9.59 11.35
CA MET A 301 5.09 -10.31 12.59
C MET A 301 6.48 -9.98 13.11
N THR A 302 7.48 -9.91 12.23
CA THR A 302 8.87 -9.52 12.56
C THR A 302 8.91 -8.14 13.19
N GLY A 303 8.23 -7.16 12.58
CA GLY A 303 8.12 -5.80 13.12
C GLY A 303 7.41 -5.77 14.47
N TYR A 304 6.35 -6.57 14.65
CA TYR A 304 5.67 -6.71 15.93
C TYR A 304 6.58 -7.29 17.03
N LEU A 305 7.31 -8.37 16.74
CA LEU A 305 8.27 -8.98 17.67
C LEU A 305 9.38 -8.00 18.06
N LYS A 306 9.91 -7.27 17.06
CA LYS A 306 10.94 -6.25 17.25
C LYS A 306 10.50 -5.14 18.22
N ARG A 307 9.25 -4.68 18.13
CA ARG A 307 8.69 -3.63 19.00
C ARG A 307 8.38 -4.10 20.42
N THR A 308 8.00 -5.36 20.59
CA THR A 308 7.42 -5.86 21.85
C THR A 308 8.41 -6.58 22.74
N SER A 309 9.15 -7.53 22.18
CA SER A 309 9.86 -8.55 22.96
C SER A 309 11.35 -8.62 22.63
N MET A 310 11.79 -8.01 21.53
CA MET A 310 13.12 -8.23 20.94
C MET A 310 13.78 -6.92 20.49
N LYS A 311 13.63 -5.85 21.29
CA LYS A 311 14.10 -4.51 20.92
C LYS A 311 15.62 -4.45 20.76
N GLU A 312 16.36 -5.17 21.61
CA GLU A 312 17.82 -5.24 21.60
C GLU A 312 18.39 -6.29 20.62
N ASP A 313 17.57 -7.28 20.20
CA ASP A 313 18.05 -8.36 19.32
C ASP A 313 18.33 -7.85 17.89
N PRO A 314 19.38 -8.32 17.22
CA PRO A 314 19.62 -8.05 15.79
C PRO A 314 18.39 -8.38 14.92
N GLU A 315 18.10 -7.53 13.92
CA GLU A 315 16.92 -7.71 13.04
C GLU A 315 16.90 -9.06 12.33
N GLU A 316 18.07 -9.57 11.96
CA GLU A 316 18.25 -10.89 11.33
C GLU A 316 17.76 -12.02 12.23
N ILE A 317 18.00 -11.94 13.55
CA ILE A 317 17.54 -12.94 14.53
C ILE A 317 16.03 -12.87 14.68
N VAL A 318 15.46 -11.66 14.74
CA VAL A 318 14.01 -11.45 14.85
C VAL A 318 13.28 -11.96 13.60
N LEU A 319 13.85 -11.70 12.41
CA LEU A 319 13.33 -12.16 11.13
C LEU A 319 13.38 -13.69 11.05
N LEU A 320 14.53 -14.30 11.34
CA LEU A 320 14.71 -15.75 11.35
C LEU A 320 13.72 -16.42 12.31
N ARG A 321 13.50 -15.82 13.48
CA ARG A 321 12.52 -16.30 14.45
C ARG A 321 11.08 -16.22 13.94
N ALA A 322 10.67 -15.09 13.39
CA ALA A 322 9.34 -14.95 12.79
C ALA A 322 9.11 -15.97 11.66
N PHE A 323 10.15 -16.19 10.83
CA PHE A 323 10.11 -17.15 9.73
C PHE A 323 9.93 -18.59 10.23
N ARG A 324 10.65 -18.98 11.31
CA ARG A 324 10.49 -20.28 11.98
C ARG A 324 9.08 -20.42 12.56
N HIS A 325 8.62 -19.46 13.35
CA HIS A 325 7.31 -19.51 14.03
C HIS A 325 6.13 -19.61 13.05
N MET A 326 6.21 -18.93 11.90
CA MET A 326 5.12 -18.88 10.92
C MET A 326 5.06 -20.08 9.98
N ASN A 327 6.17 -20.80 9.80
CA ASN A 327 6.28 -21.85 8.78
C ASN A 327 6.46 -23.26 9.37
N ILE A 328 7.20 -23.44 10.47
CA ILE A 328 7.41 -24.78 11.07
C ILE A 328 6.08 -25.50 11.37
N PRO A 329 5.05 -24.86 11.94
CA PRO A 329 3.78 -25.54 12.22
C PRO A 329 3.02 -26.01 10.96
N LYS A 330 3.42 -25.55 9.77
CA LYS A 330 2.79 -25.92 8.49
C LYS A 330 3.52 -27.07 7.80
N PHE A 331 4.75 -27.39 8.21
CA PHE A 331 5.56 -28.43 7.58
C PHE A 331 5.19 -29.83 8.04
N ILE A 332 5.37 -30.79 7.14
CA ILE A 332 5.42 -32.21 7.48
C ILE A 332 6.79 -32.46 8.12
N TYR A 333 6.89 -33.47 8.99
CA TYR A 333 8.10 -33.77 9.76
C TYR A 333 9.38 -33.81 8.90
N ASP A 334 9.31 -34.48 7.75
CA ASP A 334 10.47 -34.67 6.88
C ASP A 334 10.96 -33.35 6.27
N ASP A 335 10.03 -32.41 6.01
CA ASP A 335 10.32 -31.10 5.41
C ASP A 335 10.87 -30.08 6.43
N VAL A 336 10.66 -30.30 7.73
CA VAL A 336 11.20 -29.40 8.77
C VAL A 336 12.72 -29.35 8.69
N ASN A 337 13.38 -30.51 8.55
CA ASN A 337 14.84 -30.56 8.47
C ASN A 337 15.35 -29.89 7.19
N LEU A 338 14.69 -30.14 6.05
CA LEU A 338 15.02 -29.48 4.78
C LEU A 338 14.92 -27.95 4.91
N PHE A 339 13.83 -27.46 5.50
CA PHE A 339 13.61 -26.03 5.74
C PHE A 339 14.68 -25.41 6.64
N LEU A 340 15.07 -26.09 7.72
CA LEU A 340 16.12 -25.61 8.62
C LEU A 340 17.50 -25.58 7.93
N THR A 341 17.80 -26.56 7.08
CA THR A 341 19.02 -26.54 6.27
C THR A 341 19.03 -25.34 5.32
N LEU A 342 17.94 -25.12 4.58
CA LEU A 342 17.81 -23.95 3.68
C LEU A 342 17.93 -22.62 4.44
N LEU A 343 17.37 -22.54 5.64
CA LEU A 343 17.52 -21.36 6.49
C LEU A 343 18.96 -21.13 6.93
N ASN A 344 19.69 -22.18 7.27
CA ASN A 344 21.11 -22.08 7.63
C ASN A 344 21.97 -21.65 6.44
N ASP A 345 21.61 -22.06 5.22
CA ASP A 345 22.28 -21.61 3.99
C ASP A 345 22.05 -20.12 3.73
N LEU A 346 20.84 -19.61 4.02
CA LEU A 346 20.48 -18.20 3.83
C LEU A 346 21.02 -17.28 4.94
N PHE A 347 21.10 -17.77 6.17
CA PHE A 347 21.55 -17.03 7.35
C PHE A 347 22.74 -17.75 8.01
N PRO A 348 23.89 -17.84 7.32
CA PRO A 348 25.04 -18.56 7.83
C PRO A 348 25.57 -17.87 9.11
N ASN A 349 25.88 -18.67 10.13
CA ASN A 349 26.41 -18.24 11.43
C ASN A 349 25.46 -17.42 12.32
N ILE A 350 24.16 -17.35 12.00
CA ILE A 350 23.17 -16.70 12.86
C ILE A 350 22.55 -17.72 13.80
N HIS A 351 22.88 -17.63 15.09
CA HIS A 351 22.28 -18.48 16.09
C HIS A 351 20.96 -17.86 16.59
N CYS A 352 19.84 -18.50 16.28
CA CYS A 352 18.52 -18.11 16.80
C CYS A 352 18.21 -18.91 18.08
N PRO A 353 18.26 -18.30 19.27
CA PRO A 353 18.02 -19.02 20.52
C PRO A 353 16.55 -19.46 20.61
N GLU A 354 16.36 -20.67 21.12
CA GLU A 354 15.04 -21.22 21.42
C GLU A 354 14.39 -20.41 22.54
N ILE A 355 13.11 -20.10 22.38
CA ILE A 355 12.29 -19.48 23.41
C ILE A 355 11.51 -20.60 24.07
N SER A 356 11.61 -20.73 25.39
CA SER A 356 10.75 -21.60 26.17
C SER A 356 9.63 -20.78 26.82
N TYR A 357 8.38 -21.14 26.58
CA TYR A 357 7.26 -20.55 27.32
C TYR A 357 6.98 -21.34 28.60
N GLU A 358 7.90 -21.31 29.56
CA GLU A 358 7.84 -22.13 30.78
C GLU A 358 6.52 -22.01 31.55
N ASN A 359 6.01 -20.78 31.70
CA ASN A 359 4.74 -20.52 32.38
C ASN A 359 3.54 -21.12 31.64
N LEU A 360 3.51 -21.01 30.31
CA LEU A 360 2.46 -21.58 29.48
C LEU A 360 2.54 -23.12 29.51
N ASN A 361 3.75 -23.66 29.35
CA ASN A 361 4.02 -25.10 29.39
C ASN A 361 3.63 -25.71 30.73
N ARG A 362 3.85 -24.99 31.85
CA ARG A 362 3.38 -25.40 33.17
C ARG A 362 1.84 -25.44 33.25
N ILE A 363 1.15 -24.39 32.82
CA ILE A 363 -0.32 -24.31 32.86
C ILE A 363 -0.96 -25.37 31.96
N ILE A 364 -0.43 -25.58 30.75
CA ILE A 364 -0.91 -26.63 29.84
C ILE A 364 -0.78 -28.00 30.51
N LYS A 365 0.37 -28.31 31.12
CA LYS A 365 0.57 -29.56 31.86
C LYS A 365 -0.44 -29.72 33.00
N GLU A 366 -0.69 -28.67 33.78
CA GLU A 366 -1.69 -28.70 34.86
C GLU A 366 -3.12 -28.98 34.35
N ILE A 367 -3.51 -28.41 33.20
CA ILE A 367 -4.82 -28.65 32.59
C ILE A 367 -4.93 -30.08 32.05
N LEU A 368 -3.88 -30.59 31.40
CA LEU A 368 -3.87 -31.93 30.79
C LEU A 368 -3.85 -33.07 31.82
N ILE A 369 -3.42 -32.83 33.05
CA ILE A 369 -3.47 -33.81 34.16
C ILE A 369 -4.89 -34.01 34.71
N LYS A 370 -5.86 -33.14 34.35
CA LYS A 370 -7.26 -33.32 34.75
C LYS A 370 -7.83 -34.61 34.15
N PRO A 371 -8.66 -35.37 34.90
CA PRO A 371 -9.10 -36.73 34.55
C PRO A 371 -9.95 -36.86 33.28
N GLN A 372 -10.17 -35.77 32.54
CA GLN A 372 -10.92 -35.75 31.28
C GLN A 372 -10.02 -35.86 30.03
N TYR A 373 -8.69 -35.80 30.19
CA TYR A 373 -7.75 -35.87 29.06
C TYR A 373 -6.92 -37.16 29.11
N ILE A 374 -6.74 -37.78 27.94
CA ILE A 374 -5.87 -38.96 27.78
C ILE A 374 -4.53 -38.46 27.25
N LEU A 375 -3.45 -38.70 28.00
CA LEU A 375 -2.10 -38.44 27.53
C LEU A 375 -1.71 -39.54 26.54
N VAL A 376 -1.61 -39.21 25.26
CA VAL A 376 -1.10 -40.14 24.24
C VAL A 376 0.44 -40.10 24.30
N SER A 377 1.05 -41.15 24.87
CA SER A 377 2.49 -41.22 25.19
C SER A 377 3.38 -41.55 23.99
N GLU A 378 2.80 -41.96 22.85
CA GLU A 378 3.50 -42.16 21.59
C GLU A 378 2.77 -41.36 20.49
N PRO A 379 3.47 -40.74 19.54
CA PRO A 379 2.80 -40.18 18.37
C PRO A 379 2.18 -41.34 17.60
N LEU A 380 0.89 -41.61 17.86
CA LEU A 380 0.05 -42.46 17.02
C LEU A 380 0.30 -42.02 15.58
N ILE A 381 0.72 -42.97 14.75
CA ILE A 381 0.92 -42.82 13.33
C ILE A 381 -0.44 -42.43 12.73
N GLN A 382 -0.77 -41.15 12.77
CA GLN A 382 -1.87 -40.54 12.04
C GLN A 382 -1.31 -39.32 11.34
N GLN A 383 -1.30 -39.42 10.03
CA GLN A 383 -0.81 -38.46 9.05
C GLN A 383 -1.59 -37.15 9.00
N ASP A 384 -2.50 -36.88 9.94
CA ASP A 384 -3.36 -35.71 9.85
C ASP A 384 -3.17 -34.76 11.04
N LYS A 385 -2.67 -33.57 10.70
CA LYS A 385 -2.69 -32.35 11.52
C LYS A 385 -1.99 -32.45 12.86
N ARG A 386 -0.66 -32.51 12.80
CA ARG A 386 0.18 -32.07 13.93
C ARG A 386 -0.08 -30.58 14.15
N ILE A 387 -0.85 -30.24 15.19
CA ILE A 387 -0.68 -28.96 15.85
C ILE A 387 0.69 -29.07 16.52
N TYR A 388 1.73 -28.57 15.87
CA TYR A 388 3.00 -28.33 16.53
C TYR A 388 2.73 -27.30 17.62
N TYR A 389 2.52 -27.78 18.84
CA TYR A 389 2.80 -27.00 20.04
C TYR A 389 4.32 -26.90 20.15
N HIS A 390 4.94 -26.11 19.28
CA HIS A 390 6.24 -25.52 19.57
C HIS A 390 5.98 -24.28 20.42
N TYR A 391 5.97 -24.49 21.74
CA TYR A 391 6.07 -23.43 22.74
C TYR A 391 7.21 -23.75 23.71
#